data_AF-A0A849T6Z9-F1
#
_entry.id   AF-A0A849T6Z9-F1
#
_cell.length_a   1.000
_cell.length_b   1.000
_cell.length_c   1.000
_cell.angle_alpha   90.00
_cell.angle_beta   90.00
_cell.angle_gamma   90.00
#
_symmetry.space_group_name_H-M   'P 1'
#
loop_
_entity.id
_entity.type
_entity.pdbx_description
1 polymer ?
#
loop_
_entity_poly.entity_id
_entity_poly.type
_entity_poly.pdbx_seq_one_letter_code
_entity_poly.pdbx_strand_id
1 'polypeptide(L)'
;MFLRISYQYHVFLPYKEKFLSHASGLQCPLRHGAEWIGKKGKAERLERNFTFITDIAVTKNNIVQLAEGGRTRWKIENETFNTLKNRGYNLEHNYGHGEKNLTHNFIMSMFLAFFVDQIQEISCYTFKKLVEKFKQKSSLWSSLTSAIEWVPLSSWDQFYYLLYYREMPPETG
;
A
#
# COMPACT_ATOMS: atom_id res chain seq x y z
N MET A 1 -4.41 -24.54 23.00
CA MET A 1 -3.56 -25.54 22.30
C MET A 1 -2.55 -24.78 21.45
N PHE A 2 -1.25 -24.91 21.71
CA PHE A 2 -0.22 -24.25 20.88
C PHE A 2 0.02 -25.10 19.64
N LEU A 3 -0.41 -24.63 18.47
CA LEU A 3 -0.09 -25.29 17.21
C LEU A 3 1.13 -24.62 16.59
N ARG A 4 2.26 -25.32 16.64
CA ARG A 4 3.45 -24.97 15.85
C ARG A 4 3.24 -25.52 14.45
N ILE A 5 2.86 -24.65 13.53
CA ILE A 5 2.64 -25.03 12.14
C ILE A 5 3.84 -24.56 11.35
N SER A 6 4.83 -25.44 11.18
CA SER A 6 5.93 -25.22 10.25
C SER A 6 5.46 -25.60 8.84
N TYR A 7 4.97 -24.62 8.08
CA TYR A 7 4.74 -24.81 6.65
C TYR A 7 5.97 -24.38 5.86
N GLN A 8 6.50 -25.31 5.05
CA GLN A 8 7.58 -25.04 4.12
C GLN A 8 6.97 -24.54 2.81
N TYR A 9 6.79 -23.22 2.69
CA TYR A 9 6.39 -22.61 1.41
C TYR A 9 7.50 -21.72 0.87
N HIS A 10 7.69 -21.81 -0.45
CA HIS A 10 8.53 -20.90 -1.22
C HIS A 10 7.89 -19.51 -1.19
N VAL A 11 8.56 -18.56 -0.53
CA VAL A 11 8.06 -17.20 -0.35
C VAL A 11 8.39 -16.36 -1.58
N PHE A 12 7.37 -16.11 -2.42
CA PHE A 12 7.37 -15.03 -3.41
C PHE A 12 6.89 -13.76 -2.68
N LEU A 13 7.80 -12.84 -2.31
CA LEU A 13 7.40 -11.45 -2.09
C LEU A 13 7.95 -10.66 -3.28
N PRO A 14 7.12 -10.20 -4.22
CA PRO A 14 7.56 -9.17 -5.13
C PRO A 14 7.49 -7.86 -4.34
N TYR A 15 8.64 -7.41 -3.82
CA TYR A 15 8.80 -6.00 -3.50
C TYR A 15 8.88 -5.27 -4.85
N LYS A 16 7.72 -4.75 -5.29
CA LYS A 16 7.41 -4.15 -6.59
C LYS A 16 6.97 -5.13 -7.67
N GLU A 17 5.67 -5.41 -7.75
CA GLU A 17 5.02 -5.63 -9.04
C GLU A 17 3.98 -4.53 -9.25
N LYS A 18 4.16 -3.79 -10.35
CA LYS A 18 3.14 -2.94 -10.94
C LYS A 18 1.99 -3.85 -11.35
N PHE A 19 0.78 -3.56 -10.88
CA PHE A 19 -0.45 -4.16 -11.39
C PHE A 19 -0.58 -3.83 -12.89
N LEU A 20 -0.29 -4.79 -13.76
CA LEU A 20 -0.79 -4.81 -15.13
C LEU A 20 -1.88 -5.87 -15.19
N SER A 21 -3.11 -5.39 -15.10
CA SER A 21 -4.33 -6.18 -15.35
C SER A 21 -4.49 -6.41 -16.84
N HIS A 22 -4.42 -7.67 -17.29
CA HIS A 22 -5.14 -8.18 -18.47
C HIS A 22 -5.57 -9.62 -18.18
N ALA A 23 -6.86 -9.87 -18.40
CA ALA A 23 -7.58 -11.07 -18.01
C ALA A 23 -7.34 -12.27 -18.95
N SER A 24 -7.33 -13.49 -18.39
CA SER A 24 -8.10 -14.64 -18.90
C SER A 24 -7.78 -15.91 -18.10
N GLY A 25 -8.83 -16.65 -17.71
CA GLY A 25 -8.73 -18.08 -17.39
C GLY A 25 -8.38 -18.44 -15.95
N LEU A 26 -9.12 -19.41 -15.41
CA LEU A 26 -8.80 -20.10 -14.17
C LEU A 26 -7.38 -20.70 -14.20
N GLN A 27 -6.41 -20.07 -13.53
CA GLN A 27 -5.22 -20.73 -13.01
C GLN A 27 -4.57 -19.84 -11.96
N CYS A 28 -4.42 -20.37 -10.75
CA CYS A 28 -3.67 -19.74 -9.66
C CYS A 28 -2.22 -19.39 -10.12
N PRO A 29 -1.81 -18.11 -10.14
CA PRO A 29 -0.48 -17.71 -10.60
C PRO A 29 0.53 -17.86 -9.45
N LEU A 30 0.79 -19.09 -9.01
CA LEU A 30 1.82 -19.37 -7.99
C LEU A 30 3.07 -20.06 -8.56
N ARG A 31 3.30 -19.93 -9.87
CA ARG A 31 4.47 -20.53 -10.52
C ARG A 31 5.27 -19.52 -11.35
N HIS A 32 5.64 -18.41 -10.71
CA HIS A 32 6.88 -17.73 -11.08
C HIS A 32 7.85 -17.96 -9.92
N GLY A 33 9.10 -18.33 -10.20
CA GLY A 33 10.16 -18.42 -9.19
C GLY A 33 10.82 -17.05 -9.05
N ALA A 34 10.65 -16.39 -7.90
CA ALA A 34 11.40 -15.18 -7.60
C ALA A 34 12.61 -15.60 -6.78
N GLU A 35 13.78 -15.41 -7.37
CA GLU A 35 15.05 -15.59 -6.71
C GLU A 35 15.37 -14.33 -5.89
N TRP A 36 15.52 -14.50 -4.58
CA TRP A 36 15.95 -13.41 -3.71
C TRP A 36 17.45 -13.22 -3.82
N ILE A 37 17.88 -12.08 -4.33
CA ILE A 37 19.29 -11.68 -4.27
C ILE A 37 19.58 -11.17 -2.85
N GLY A 38 20.25 -11.98 -2.04
CA GLY A 38 20.72 -11.56 -0.71
C GLY A 38 21.68 -10.36 -0.80
N LYS A 39 21.99 -9.72 0.34
CA LYS A 39 22.88 -8.52 0.43
C LYS A 39 24.27 -8.66 -0.22
N LYS A 40 24.64 -9.86 -0.71
CA LYS A 40 25.91 -10.19 -1.37
C LYS A 40 25.75 -10.98 -2.69
N GLY A 41 24.60 -10.93 -3.36
CA GLY A 41 24.44 -11.60 -4.66
C GLY A 41 24.21 -13.12 -4.60
N LYS A 42 24.10 -13.71 -3.40
CA LYS A 42 23.80 -15.14 -3.24
C LYS A 42 22.30 -15.36 -3.06
N ALA A 43 21.74 -16.33 -3.77
CA ALA A 43 20.40 -16.84 -3.54
C ALA A 43 20.36 -17.52 -2.17
N GLU A 44 19.61 -16.96 -1.23
CA GLU A 44 19.45 -17.50 0.12
C GLU A 44 17.99 -17.91 0.32
N ARG A 45 17.78 -19.17 0.74
CA ARG A 45 16.45 -19.67 1.08
C ARG A 45 16.06 -19.12 2.45
N LEU A 46 15.22 -18.09 2.47
CA LEU A 46 14.71 -17.54 3.72
C LEU A 46 13.53 -18.39 4.23
N GLU A 47 13.80 -19.30 5.17
CA GLU A 47 12.72 -20.00 5.89
C GLU A 47 12.17 -19.07 6.99
N ARG A 48 10.89 -18.68 6.88
CA ARG A 48 10.18 -17.93 7.93
C ARG A 48 9.15 -18.82 8.60
N ASN A 49 9.32 -19.02 9.90
CA ASN A 49 8.35 -19.71 10.74
C ASN A 49 7.30 -18.73 11.26
N PHE A 50 6.03 -19.13 11.21
CA PHE A 50 4.91 -18.38 11.77
C PHE A 50 4.25 -19.21 12.87
N THR A 51 3.94 -18.57 13.99
CA THR A 51 3.23 -19.18 15.11
C THR A 51 1.97 -18.37 15.36
N PHE A 52 0.83 -19.06 15.45
CA PHE A 52 -0.47 -18.42 15.65
C PHE A 52 -1.11 -18.95 16.93
N ILE A 53 -1.83 -18.06 17.62
CA ILE A 53 -2.70 -18.41 18.74
C ILE A 53 -4.12 -18.12 18.26
N THR A 54 -5.01 -19.09 18.39
CA THR A 54 -6.41 -18.96 17.96
C THR A 54 -7.33 -19.79 18.84
N ASP A 55 -8.52 -19.26 19.09
CA ASP A 55 -9.62 -19.96 19.76
C ASP A 55 -10.43 -20.83 18.78
N ILE A 56 -10.12 -20.77 17.48
CA ILE A 56 -10.76 -21.58 16.44
C ILE A 56 -10.17 -22.99 16.49
N ALA A 57 -11.04 -24.00 16.58
CA ALA A 57 -10.64 -25.40 16.58
C ALA A 57 -9.88 -25.75 15.28
N VAL A 58 -8.65 -26.23 15.41
CA VAL A 58 -7.78 -26.53 14.28
C VAL A 58 -8.03 -27.94 13.74
N THR A 59 -8.33 -28.04 12.46
CA THR A 59 -8.56 -29.30 11.74
C THR A 59 -7.73 -29.35 10.45
N LYS A 60 -7.55 -30.55 9.89
CA LYS A 60 -6.85 -30.70 8.60
C LYS A 60 -7.51 -29.92 7.45
N ASN A 61 -8.80 -29.60 7.58
CA ASN A 61 -9.57 -28.93 6.53
C ASN A 61 -9.50 -27.39 6.63
N ASN A 62 -9.28 -26.82 7.83
CA ASN A 62 -9.25 -25.36 8.01
C ASN A 62 -7.84 -24.78 8.21
N ILE A 63 -6.83 -25.64 8.38
CA ILE A 63 -5.44 -25.23 8.67
C ILE A 63 -4.86 -24.28 7.61
N VAL A 64 -5.17 -24.51 6.34
CA VAL A 64 -4.69 -23.68 5.23
C VAL A 64 -5.33 -22.29 5.30
N GLN A 65 -6.64 -22.22 5.47
CA GLN A 65 -7.38 -20.95 5.60
C GLN A 65 -6.95 -20.16 6.84
N LEU A 66 -6.71 -20.85 7.98
CA LEU A 66 -6.20 -20.21 9.19
C LEU A 66 -4.82 -19.61 8.98
N ALA A 67 -3.94 -20.32 8.27
CA ALA A 67 -2.61 -19.80 7.92
C ALA A 67 -2.72 -18.59 6.98
N GLU A 68 -3.59 -18.63 5.97
CA GLU A 68 -3.85 -17.50 5.06
C GLU A 68 -4.41 -16.28 5.80
N GLY A 69 -5.34 -16.47 6.72
CA GLY A 69 -5.87 -15.40 7.57
C GLY A 69 -4.77 -14.76 8.42
N GLY A 70 -3.93 -15.58 9.06
CA GLY A 70 -2.77 -15.11 9.82
C GLY A 70 -1.76 -14.34 8.97
N ARG A 71 -1.55 -14.75 7.71
CA ARG A 71 -0.70 -14.05 6.74
C ARG A 71 -1.30 -12.73 6.28
N THR A 72 -2.61 -12.68 6.09
CA THR A 72 -3.32 -11.45 5.72
C THR A 72 -3.19 -10.41 6.83
N ARG A 73 -3.34 -10.82 8.11
CA ARG A 73 -3.10 -9.95 9.27
C ARG A 73 -1.69 -9.35 9.24
N TRP A 74 -0.67 -10.18 9.05
CA TRP A 74 0.71 -9.72 8.93
C TRP A 74 0.91 -8.75 7.76
N LYS A 75 0.28 -9.01 6.61
CA LYS A 75 0.34 -8.13 5.45
C LYS A 75 -0.26 -6.75 5.75
N ILE A 76 -1.42 -6.70 6.42
CA ILE A 76 -2.06 -5.46 6.85
C ILE A 76 -1.13 -4.66 7.78
N GLU A 77 -0.52 -5.30 8.77
CA GLU A 77 0.44 -4.68 9.68
C GLU A 77 1.68 -4.14 8.95
N ASN A 78 2.24 -4.94 8.04
CA ASN A 78 3.52 -4.63 7.42
C ASN A 78 3.42 -3.64 6.25
N GLU A 79 2.27 -3.60 5.57
CA GLU A 79 2.04 -2.71 4.43
C GLU A 79 1.16 -1.51 4.83
N THR A 80 -0.06 -1.76 5.30
CA THR A 80 -1.04 -0.69 5.56
C THR A 80 -0.65 0.13 6.78
N PHE A 81 -0.41 -0.51 7.94
CA PHE A 81 0.00 0.23 9.14
C PHE A 81 1.36 0.91 8.95
N ASN A 82 2.31 0.26 8.30
CA ASN A 82 3.59 0.91 7.98
C ASN A 82 3.41 2.14 7.09
N THR A 83 2.47 2.11 6.13
CA THR A 83 2.12 3.27 5.30
C THR A 83 1.51 4.39 6.14
N LEU A 84 0.53 4.08 6.98
CA LEU A 84 -0.12 5.05 7.84
C LEU A 84 0.86 5.71 8.84
N LYS A 85 1.86 4.96 9.30
CA LYS A 85 2.89 5.45 10.22
C LYS A 85 3.97 6.27 9.52
N ASN A 86 4.54 5.75 8.43
CA ASN A 86 5.82 6.22 7.89
C ASN A 86 5.73 6.87 6.50
N ARG A 87 4.56 6.90 5.85
CA ARG A 87 4.40 7.41 4.46
C ARG A 87 3.56 8.68 4.36
N GLY A 88 3.59 9.50 5.40
CA GLY A 88 3.04 10.87 5.38
C GLY A 88 1.66 11.04 6.00
N TYR A 89 1.04 9.98 6.51
CA TYR A 89 -0.20 10.08 7.30
C TYR A 89 0.06 10.30 8.80
N ASN A 90 1.25 9.96 9.31
CA ASN A 90 1.69 10.23 10.69
C ASN A 90 0.75 9.68 11.79
N LEU A 91 0.24 8.46 11.61
CA LEU A 91 -0.71 7.82 12.55
C LEU A 91 -0.20 7.73 14.00
N GLU A 92 1.12 7.70 14.21
CA GLU A 92 1.72 7.67 15.55
C GLU A 92 1.69 9.02 16.27
N HIS A 93 1.38 10.12 15.56
CA HIS A 93 1.30 11.43 16.16
C HIS A 93 -0.08 11.70 16.74
N ASN A 94 -0.13 12.05 18.02
CA ASN A 94 -1.38 12.43 18.67
C ASN A 94 -1.69 13.91 18.40
N TYR A 95 -2.56 14.16 17.42
CA TYR A 95 -2.97 15.52 17.03
C TYR A 95 -3.99 16.19 17.98
N GLY A 96 -4.42 15.53 19.06
CA GLY A 96 -5.51 15.99 19.93
C GLY A 96 -5.14 16.14 21.41
N HIS A 97 -3.91 16.52 21.73
CA HIS A 97 -3.45 16.68 23.10
C HIS A 97 -4.38 17.60 23.93
N GLY A 98 -4.89 17.08 25.06
CA GLY A 98 -5.63 17.85 26.07
C GLY A 98 -7.14 17.95 25.88
N GLU A 99 -7.67 17.56 24.71
CA GLU A 99 -9.09 17.78 24.37
C GLU A 99 -9.87 16.47 24.25
N LYS A 100 -11.08 16.42 24.82
CA LYS A 100 -11.97 15.25 24.68
C LYS A 100 -12.39 15.09 23.22
N ASN A 101 -12.18 13.90 22.67
CA ASN A 101 -12.55 13.47 21.30
C ASN A 101 -11.74 14.08 20.14
N LEU A 102 -10.90 15.09 20.35
CA LEU A 102 -10.15 15.73 19.27
C LEU A 102 -9.17 14.76 18.59
N THR A 103 -8.46 13.95 19.38
CA THR A 103 -7.60 12.87 18.86
C THR A 103 -8.38 11.90 17.98
N HIS A 104 -9.61 11.56 18.38
CA HIS A 104 -10.44 10.61 17.64
C HIS A 104 -10.86 11.19 16.28
N ASN A 105 -11.27 12.46 16.25
CA ASN A 105 -11.65 13.13 15.00
C ASN A 105 -10.48 13.22 14.02
N PHE A 106 -9.26 13.55 14.49
CA PHE A 106 -8.08 13.57 13.62
C PHE A 106 -7.70 12.20 13.07
N ILE A 107 -7.79 11.15 13.89
CA ILE A 107 -7.58 9.78 13.43
C ILE A 107 -8.62 9.41 12.35
N MET A 108 -9.90 9.76 12.54
CA MET A 108 -10.94 9.51 11.55
C MET A 108 -10.71 10.27 10.24
N SER A 109 -10.31 11.54 10.30
CA SER A 109 -9.94 12.33 9.13
C SER A 109 -8.74 11.75 8.39
N MET A 110 -7.75 11.23 9.12
CA MET A 110 -6.60 10.54 8.52
C MET A 110 -7.01 9.26 7.79
N PHE A 111 -7.88 8.44 8.38
CA PHE A 111 -8.41 7.25 7.73
C PHE A 111 -9.26 7.59 6.50
N LEU A 112 -10.04 8.67 6.56
CA LEU A 112 -10.81 9.17 5.43
C LEU A 112 -9.90 9.62 4.28
N ALA A 113 -8.85 10.38 4.58
CA ALA A 113 -7.86 10.80 3.57
C ALA A 113 -7.17 9.59 2.94
N PHE A 114 -6.73 8.63 3.75
CA PHE A 114 -6.16 7.37 3.27
C PHE A 114 -7.14 6.63 2.35
N PHE A 115 -8.42 6.53 2.73
CA PHE A 115 -9.44 5.87 1.93
C PHE A 115 -9.66 6.56 0.57
N VAL A 116 -9.74 7.89 0.54
CA VAL A 116 -9.87 8.66 -0.70
C VAL A 116 -8.65 8.45 -1.60
N ASP A 117 -7.44 8.44 -1.04
CA ASP A 117 -6.22 8.14 -1.81
C ASP A 117 -6.26 6.73 -2.41
N GLN A 118 -6.77 5.72 -1.69
CA GLN A 118 -6.94 4.37 -2.22
C GLN A 118 -7.95 4.35 -3.38
N ILE A 119 -9.06 5.09 -3.27
CA ILE A 119 -10.04 5.23 -4.35
C ILE A 119 -9.39 5.88 -5.58
N GLN A 120 -8.63 6.96 -5.41
CA GLN A 120 -7.93 7.62 -6.51
C GLN A 120 -6.89 6.68 -7.16
N GLU A 121 -6.16 5.93 -6.34
CA GLU A 121 -5.22 4.90 -6.81
C GLU A 121 -5.90 3.72 -7.49
N ILE A 122 -7.21 3.50 -7.36
CA ILE A 122 -7.91 2.44 -8.08
C ILE A 122 -8.55 3.00 -9.35
N SER A 123 -9.22 4.15 -9.23
CA SER A 123 -10.07 4.75 -10.27
C SER A 123 -9.33 5.62 -11.28
N CYS A 124 -8.28 6.33 -10.88
CA CYS A 124 -7.66 7.36 -11.71
C CYS A 124 -6.30 6.90 -12.27
N TYR A 125 -6.25 6.70 -13.59
CA TYR A 125 -5.01 6.32 -14.28
C TYR A 125 -3.93 7.39 -14.18
N THR A 126 -4.29 8.66 -14.38
CA THR A 126 -3.35 9.79 -14.32
C THR A 126 -2.75 9.94 -12.92
N PHE A 127 -3.58 9.79 -11.88
CA PHE A 127 -3.11 9.81 -10.49
C PHE A 127 -2.12 8.67 -10.21
N LYS A 128 -2.41 7.44 -10.64
CA LYS A 128 -1.46 6.31 -10.54
C LYS A 128 -0.11 6.65 -11.18
N LYS A 129 -0.12 7.24 -12.39
CA LYS A 129 1.11 7.65 -13.10
C LYS A 129 1.88 8.73 -12.36
N LEU A 130 1.19 9.68 -11.73
CA LEU A 130 1.81 10.68 -10.88
C LEU A 130 2.45 10.05 -9.64
N VAL A 131 1.76 9.16 -8.92
CA VAL A 131 2.35 8.44 -7.77
C VAL A 131 3.60 7.65 -8.20
N GLU A 132 3.56 6.98 -9.35
CA GLU A 132 4.73 6.30 -9.92
C GLU A 132 5.90 7.26 -10.19
N LYS A 133 5.61 8.43 -10.77
CA LYS A 133 6.61 9.46 -11.09
C LYS A 133 7.27 10.03 -9.83
N PHE A 134 6.47 10.36 -8.83
CA PHE A 134 6.93 10.98 -7.59
C PHE A 134 7.55 10.00 -6.60
N LYS A 135 7.30 8.69 -6.76
CA LYS A 135 7.78 7.57 -5.91
C LYS A 135 7.25 7.57 -4.47
N GLN A 136 6.85 8.72 -3.93
CA GLN A 136 6.27 8.89 -2.60
C GLN A 136 5.04 9.80 -2.68
N LYS A 137 3.94 9.40 -2.03
CA LYS A 137 2.69 10.18 -2.00
C LYS A 137 2.88 11.54 -1.32
N SER A 138 3.64 11.59 -0.24
CA SER A 138 3.96 12.85 0.45
C SER A 138 4.56 13.91 -0.49
N SER A 139 5.49 13.51 -1.37
CA SER A 139 6.08 14.41 -2.36
C SER A 139 5.08 14.86 -3.43
N LEU A 140 4.17 13.97 -3.83
CA LEU A 140 3.06 14.32 -4.72
C LEU A 140 2.13 15.33 -4.04
N TRP A 141 1.70 15.10 -2.79
CA TRP A 141 0.87 16.03 -2.03
C TRP A 141 1.51 17.39 -1.87
N SER A 142 2.81 17.46 -1.53
CA SER A 142 3.51 18.75 -1.47
C SER A 142 3.46 19.49 -2.81
N SER A 143 3.65 18.79 -3.93
CA SER A 143 3.55 19.42 -5.26
C SER A 143 2.12 19.81 -5.63
N LEU A 144 1.12 19.00 -5.24
CA LEU A 144 -0.30 19.30 -5.41
C LEU A 144 -0.64 20.60 -4.68
N THR A 145 -0.28 20.69 -3.39
CA THR A 145 -0.50 21.88 -2.57
C THR A 145 0.20 23.11 -3.17
N SER A 146 1.47 23.02 -3.53
CA SER A 146 2.19 24.16 -4.13
C SER A 146 1.57 24.63 -5.45
N ALA A 147 1.10 23.70 -6.30
CA ALA A 147 0.46 24.08 -7.55
C ALA A 147 -0.91 24.75 -7.32
N ILE A 148 -1.70 24.30 -6.33
CA ILE A 148 -2.97 24.95 -5.96
C ILE A 148 -2.72 26.36 -5.38
N GLU A 149 -1.68 26.54 -4.58
CA GLU A 149 -1.37 27.80 -3.93
C GLU A 149 -0.84 28.87 -4.90
N TRP A 150 -0.02 28.47 -5.88
CA TRP A 150 0.78 29.42 -6.66
C TRP A 150 0.38 29.51 -8.14
N VAL A 151 -0.36 28.54 -8.68
CA VAL A 151 -0.66 28.48 -10.11
C VAL A 151 -2.15 28.71 -10.36
N PRO A 152 -2.52 29.66 -11.24
CA PRO A 152 -3.91 29.81 -11.65
C PRO A 152 -4.30 28.63 -12.53
N LEU A 153 -5.05 27.69 -11.97
CA LEU A 153 -5.51 26.47 -12.63
C LEU A 153 -6.99 26.60 -12.98
N SER A 154 -7.35 26.33 -14.23
CA SER A 154 -8.75 26.39 -14.69
C SER A 154 -9.43 25.03 -14.75
N SER A 155 -8.68 23.93 -14.68
CA SER A 155 -9.22 22.57 -14.68
C SER A 155 -8.30 21.54 -14.03
N TRP A 156 -8.87 20.38 -13.67
CA TRP A 156 -8.10 19.22 -13.19
C TRP A 156 -7.12 18.68 -14.24
N ASP A 157 -7.44 18.79 -15.53
CA ASP A 157 -6.56 18.36 -16.61
C ASP A 157 -5.30 19.23 -16.69
N GLN A 158 -5.46 20.57 -16.58
CA GLN A 158 -4.32 21.48 -16.48
C GLN A 158 -3.46 21.16 -15.25
N PHE A 159 -4.10 20.86 -14.13
CA PHE A 159 -3.40 20.54 -12.90
C PHE A 159 -2.58 19.25 -13.02
N TYR A 160 -3.17 18.17 -13.53
CA TYR A 160 -2.44 16.93 -13.73
C TYR A 160 -1.37 17.05 -14.82
N TYR A 161 -1.63 17.81 -15.89
CA TYR A 161 -0.64 18.10 -16.92
C TYR A 161 0.58 18.83 -16.33
N LEU A 162 0.34 19.88 -15.53
CA LEU A 162 1.39 20.62 -14.83
C LEU A 162 2.24 19.72 -13.93
N LEU A 163 1.61 18.83 -13.16
CA LEU A 163 2.35 17.93 -12.27
C LEU A 163 3.14 16.86 -13.06
N TYR A 164 2.60 16.41 -14.18
CA TYR A 164 3.21 15.38 -15.00
C TYR A 164 4.29 15.90 -15.96
N TYR A 165 4.15 17.09 -16.54
CA TYR A 165 5.12 17.64 -17.50
C TYR A 165 5.97 18.78 -16.92
N ARG A 166 5.57 19.38 -15.78
CA ARG A 166 6.21 20.55 -15.15
C ARG A 166 6.13 21.83 -15.99
N GLU A 167 5.10 21.92 -16.83
CA GLU A 167 4.77 23.08 -17.67
C GLU A 167 3.25 23.16 -17.85
N MET A 168 2.72 24.32 -18.27
CA MET A 168 1.30 24.45 -18.60
C MET A 168 1.00 23.79 -19.96
N PRO A 169 -0.19 23.18 -20.14
CA PRO A 169 -0.58 22.68 -21.45
C PRO A 169 -0.70 23.83 -22.45
N PRO A 170 -0.47 23.58 -23.74
CA PRO A 170 -0.63 24.60 -24.77
C PRO A 170 -2.07 25.13 -24.76
N GLU A 171 -2.22 26.45 -24.92
CA GLU A 171 -3.53 27.08 -25.04
C GLU A 171 -4.26 26.47 -26.24
N THR A 172 -5.36 25.78 -25.96
CA THR A 172 -6.26 25.27 -26.99
C THR A 172 -7.09 26.45 -27.44
N GLY A 173 -6.67 27.08 -28.56
CA GLY A 173 -7.41 28.17 -29.20
C GLY A 173 -8.77 27.74 -29.74
#